data_AF-A0A7Y5L261-F1
#
_entry.id   AF-A0A7Y5L261-F1
#
_cell.length_a   1.000
_cell.length_b   1.000
_cell.length_c   1.000
_cell.angle_alpha   90.00
_cell.angle_beta   90.00
_cell.angle_gamma   90.00
#
_symmetry.space_group_name_H-M   'P 1'
#
loop_
_entity.id
_entity.type
_entity.pdbx_description
1 polymer ?
#
loop_
_entity_poly.entity_id
_entity_poly.type
_entity_poly.pdbx_seq_one_letter_code
_entity_poly.pdbx_strand_id
1 'polypeptide(L)'
;MADKINWLNSSDDARSLASVARKPVLIMFEREDCGGCRAMERTTFNNDAVIDFIGERIIPVRLDIFRDKKDRSDFSAYWTPSFYISDHNGKQFYKFEGYFNAPDFLLKLKSGLMEYFIPRGRYDDGLELFESVPKAEKLSPLYPSFTVYKGKIILLKSGRSDIIREILSGIRNADPGSAEARQYFWDI
;
A
#
# COMPACT_ATOMS: atom_id res chain seq x y z
N MET A 1 21.21 6.61 -13.91
CA MET A 1 21.12 5.19 -13.54
C MET A 1 19.84 4.66 -14.14
N ALA A 2 19.84 3.44 -14.69
CA ALA A 2 18.60 2.79 -15.12
C ALA A 2 17.72 2.50 -13.91
N ASP A 3 16.40 2.58 -14.07
CA ASP A 3 15.45 2.21 -13.03
C ASP A 3 15.60 0.71 -12.73
N LYS A 4 15.66 0.36 -11.44
CA LYS A 4 15.75 -1.04 -10.99
C LYS A 4 14.38 -1.72 -10.91
N ILE A 5 13.31 -0.92 -10.84
CA ILE A 5 11.94 -1.42 -10.89
C ILE A 5 11.50 -1.45 -12.36
N ASN A 6 10.93 -2.58 -12.78
CA ASN A 6 10.43 -2.77 -14.14
C ASN A 6 9.08 -2.07 -14.35
N TRP A 7 9.07 -0.74 -14.35
CA TRP A 7 7.86 0.05 -14.58
C TRP A 7 7.33 -0.13 -15.98
N LEU A 8 6.06 -0.52 -16.08
CA LEU A 8 5.29 -0.39 -17.31
C LEU A 8 4.85 1.06 -17.50
N ASN A 9 4.51 1.40 -18.73
CA ASN A 9 4.08 2.72 -19.18
C ASN A 9 2.71 2.69 -19.89
N SER A 10 1.98 1.59 -19.71
CA SER A 10 0.65 1.33 -20.27
C SER A 10 -0.21 0.65 -19.21
N SER A 11 -1.35 1.25 -18.87
CA SER A 11 -2.27 0.68 -17.88
C SER A 11 -2.99 -0.57 -18.41
N ASP A 12 -3.19 -0.67 -19.72
CA ASP A 12 -3.78 -1.84 -20.39
C ASP A 12 -2.83 -3.05 -20.34
N ASP A 13 -1.55 -2.82 -20.60
CA ASP A 13 -0.53 -3.88 -20.51
C ASP A 13 -0.34 -4.35 -19.07
N ALA A 14 -0.33 -3.40 -18.12
CA ALA A 14 -0.24 -3.71 -16.71
C ALA A 14 -1.43 -4.55 -16.22
N ARG A 15 -2.65 -4.20 -16.64
CA ARG A 15 -3.86 -4.97 -16.32
C ARG A 15 -3.86 -6.36 -16.96
N SER A 16 -3.43 -6.46 -18.20
CA SER A 16 -3.30 -7.75 -18.90
C SER A 16 -2.30 -8.67 -18.20
N LEU A 17 -1.13 -8.15 -17.84
CA LEU A 17 -0.11 -8.91 -17.10
C LEU A 17 -0.58 -9.27 -15.69
N ALA A 18 -1.24 -8.35 -14.99
CA ALA A 18 -1.81 -8.58 -13.66
C ALA A 18 -2.86 -9.69 -13.65
N SER A 19 -3.67 -9.79 -14.70
CA SER A 19 -4.65 -10.87 -14.87
C SER A 19 -3.96 -12.24 -14.93
N VAL A 20 -2.93 -12.37 -15.76
CA VAL A 20 -2.16 -13.62 -15.93
C VAL A 20 -1.38 -13.96 -14.66
N ALA A 21 -0.68 -12.99 -14.08
CA ALA A 21 0.15 -13.17 -12.90
C ALA A 21 -0.65 -13.29 -11.58
N ARG A 22 -1.95 -12.98 -11.61
CA ARG A 22 -2.83 -12.88 -10.43
C ARG A 22 -2.30 -11.94 -9.34
N LYS A 23 -1.63 -10.86 -9.76
CA LYS A 23 -1.08 -9.82 -8.91
C LYS A 23 -1.91 -8.54 -9.02
N PRO A 24 -2.00 -7.72 -7.96
CA PRO A 24 -2.54 -6.37 -8.07
C PRO A 24 -1.61 -5.48 -8.91
N VAL A 25 -2.18 -4.36 -9.39
CA VAL A 25 -1.44 -3.31 -10.12
C VAL A 25 -1.15 -2.16 -9.16
N LEU A 26 0.09 -1.66 -9.18
CA LEU A 26 0.45 -0.37 -8.59
C LEU A 26 0.56 0.67 -9.70
N ILE A 27 -0.37 1.61 -9.73
CA ILE A 27 -0.30 2.77 -10.61
C ILE A 27 0.39 3.89 -9.85
N MET A 28 1.43 4.46 -10.45
CA MET A 28 2.07 5.69 -10.01
C MET A 28 1.80 6.80 -11.02
N PHE A 29 1.17 7.89 -10.60
CA PHE A 29 1.14 9.12 -11.40
C PHE A 29 2.29 10.05 -10.99
N GLU A 30 3.01 10.54 -11.99
CA GLU A 30 4.09 11.50 -11.87
C GLU A 30 3.92 12.65 -12.86
N ARG A 31 4.91 13.55 -12.88
CA ARG A 31 5.04 14.60 -13.89
C ARG A 31 6.48 15.09 -13.94
N GLU A 32 6.79 15.78 -15.02
CA GLU A 32 7.98 16.63 -15.09
C GLU A 32 8.01 17.66 -13.96
N ASP A 33 9.23 18.00 -13.56
CA ASP A 33 9.53 18.87 -12.41
C ASP A 33 8.84 18.52 -11.07
N CYS A 34 8.62 17.23 -10.82
CA CYS A 34 8.06 16.76 -9.57
C CYS A 34 9.14 16.52 -8.50
N GLY A 35 9.27 17.42 -7.52
CA GLY A 35 10.24 17.29 -6.42
C GLY A 35 10.11 16.00 -5.61
N GLY A 36 8.87 15.61 -5.26
CA GLY A 36 8.60 14.37 -4.53
C GLY A 36 8.92 13.10 -5.33
N CYS A 37 8.65 13.12 -6.64
CA CYS A 37 8.95 12.00 -7.55
C CYS A 37 10.47 11.81 -7.63
N ARG A 38 11.24 12.89 -7.87
CA ARG A 38 12.72 12.85 -7.87
C ARG A 38 13.30 12.40 -6.54
N ALA A 39 12.69 12.77 -5.43
CA ALA A 39 13.14 12.32 -4.11
C ALA A 39 12.99 10.80 -3.98
N MET A 40 11.84 10.23 -4.37
CA MET A 40 11.63 8.78 -4.35
C MET A 40 12.56 8.04 -5.32
N GLU A 41 12.81 8.57 -6.51
CA GLU A 41 13.78 7.99 -7.46
C GLU A 41 15.20 7.93 -6.90
N ARG A 42 15.59 8.89 -6.06
CA ARG A 42 16.92 8.93 -5.44
C ARG A 42 17.02 8.03 -4.21
N THR A 43 15.93 7.90 -3.44
CA THR A 43 15.94 7.19 -2.17
C THR A 43 15.14 5.90 -2.23
N THR A 44 13.82 6.00 -2.26
CA THR A 44 12.87 4.91 -2.05
C THR A 44 12.91 3.83 -3.12
N PHE A 45 12.99 4.20 -4.39
CA PHE A 45 13.03 3.25 -5.51
C PHE A 45 14.41 2.61 -5.73
N ASN A 46 15.45 3.08 -5.01
CA ASN A 46 16.78 2.44 -4.98
C ASN A 46 16.95 1.45 -3.82
N ASN A 47 15.97 1.38 -2.91
CA ASN A 47 16.03 0.46 -1.78
C ASN A 47 15.68 -0.96 -2.23
N ASP A 48 16.57 -1.92 -1.98
CA ASP A 48 16.41 -3.30 -2.46
C ASP A 48 15.12 -3.95 -1.94
N ALA A 49 14.72 -3.70 -0.69
CA ALA A 49 13.46 -4.24 -0.16
C ALA A 49 12.22 -3.68 -0.88
N VAL A 50 12.26 -2.44 -1.38
CA VAL A 50 11.17 -1.86 -2.20
C VAL A 50 11.13 -2.52 -3.57
N ILE A 51 12.29 -2.68 -4.19
CA ILE A 51 12.44 -3.30 -5.52
C ILE A 51 11.92 -4.74 -5.49
N ASP A 52 12.39 -5.52 -4.52
CA ASP A 52 12.02 -6.93 -4.34
C ASP A 52 10.52 -7.05 -4.06
N PHE A 53 9.99 -6.24 -3.13
CA PHE A 53 8.58 -6.28 -2.79
C PHE A 53 7.67 -5.99 -3.99
N ILE A 54 8.01 -4.96 -4.78
CA ILE A 54 7.25 -4.62 -5.98
C ILE A 54 7.38 -5.76 -7.01
N GLY A 55 8.59 -6.19 -7.36
CA GLY A 55 8.81 -7.23 -8.37
C GLY A 55 8.11 -8.55 -8.03
N GLU A 56 8.11 -8.93 -6.76
CA GLU A 56 7.52 -10.19 -6.33
C GLU A 56 6.00 -10.14 -6.18
N ARG A 57 5.42 -9.02 -5.71
CA ARG A 57 4.01 -9.00 -5.28
C ARG A 57 3.10 -8.17 -6.18
N ILE A 58 3.61 -7.27 -7.01
CA ILE A 58 2.82 -6.23 -7.67
C ILE A 58 3.24 -6.04 -9.14
N ILE A 59 2.31 -5.64 -10.01
CA ILE A 59 2.64 -5.15 -11.36
C ILE A 59 2.75 -3.61 -11.33
N PRO A 60 3.95 -3.02 -11.45
CA PRO A 60 4.11 -1.57 -11.38
C PRO A 60 3.88 -0.90 -12.76
N VAL A 61 3.09 0.16 -12.78
CA VAL A 61 2.90 1.04 -13.94
C VAL A 61 3.07 2.50 -13.54
N ARG A 62 3.79 3.26 -14.36
CA ARG A 62 4.09 4.66 -14.17
C ARG A 62 3.50 5.46 -15.31
N LEU A 63 2.73 6.48 -14.97
CA LEU A 63 1.97 7.32 -15.90
C LEU A 63 2.25 8.79 -15.62
N ASP A 64 2.21 9.62 -16.64
CA ASP A 64 2.27 11.07 -16.52
C ASP A 64 0.85 11.63 -16.32
N ILE A 65 0.67 12.42 -15.25
CA ILE A 65 -0.64 12.92 -14.86
C ILE A 65 -1.27 13.84 -15.93
N PHE A 66 -0.49 14.55 -16.74
CA PHE A 66 -1.03 15.47 -17.74
C PHE A 66 -1.22 14.82 -19.11
N ARG A 67 -0.36 13.88 -19.48
CA ARG A 67 -0.43 13.14 -20.75
C ARG A 67 -1.47 12.03 -20.70
N ASP A 68 -1.50 11.25 -19.63
CA ASP A 68 -2.31 10.02 -19.52
C ASP A 68 -3.71 10.33 -18.95
N LYS A 69 -4.44 11.20 -19.67
CA LYS A 69 -5.68 11.84 -19.21
C LYS A 69 -6.81 10.86 -18.90
N LYS A 70 -6.91 9.76 -19.64
CA LYS A 70 -7.93 8.72 -19.43
C LYS A 70 -7.70 8.05 -18.08
N ASP A 71 -6.50 7.53 -17.85
CA ASP A 71 -6.14 6.91 -16.57
C ASP A 71 -6.25 7.91 -15.43
N ARG A 72 -5.80 9.16 -15.62
CA ARG A 72 -5.99 10.21 -14.61
C ARG A 72 -7.46 10.35 -14.21
N SER A 73 -8.37 10.34 -15.18
CA SER A 73 -9.81 10.42 -14.92
C SER A 73 -10.32 9.19 -14.19
N ASP A 74 -9.95 7.99 -14.65
CA ASP A 74 -10.39 6.72 -14.08
C ASP A 74 -9.98 6.57 -12.60
N PHE A 75 -8.78 7.06 -12.25
CA PHE A 75 -8.27 7.04 -10.87
C PHE A 75 -8.54 8.33 -10.08
N SER A 76 -9.22 9.31 -10.68
CA SER A 76 -9.44 10.64 -10.07
C SER A 76 -8.14 11.26 -9.53
N ALA A 77 -7.05 11.13 -10.28
CA ALA A 77 -5.73 11.59 -9.88
C ALA A 77 -5.58 13.11 -10.08
N TYR A 78 -5.09 13.80 -9.05
CA TYR A 78 -4.91 15.26 -9.05
C TYR A 78 -3.58 15.72 -8.44
N TRP A 79 -2.75 14.80 -7.93
CA TRP A 79 -1.49 15.10 -7.25
C TRP A 79 -0.36 14.15 -7.66
N THR A 80 0.89 14.58 -7.47
CA THR A 80 2.10 13.79 -7.81
C THR A 80 3.19 13.91 -6.72
N PRO A 81 3.90 12.82 -6.38
CA PRO A 81 3.58 11.47 -6.78
C PRO A 81 2.27 11.02 -6.11
N SER A 82 1.46 10.24 -6.81
CA SER A 82 0.30 9.55 -6.23
C SER A 82 0.27 8.11 -6.67
N PHE A 83 -0.26 7.26 -5.80
CA PHE A 83 -0.17 5.81 -5.91
C PHE A 83 -1.53 5.17 -5.70
N TYR A 84 -1.83 4.16 -6.51
CA TYR A 84 -3.11 3.47 -6.49
C TYR A 84 -2.86 1.96 -6.59
N ILE A 85 -3.47 1.19 -5.70
CA ILE A 85 -3.52 -0.27 -5.80
C ILE A 85 -4.86 -0.65 -6.39
N SER A 86 -4.85 -1.39 -7.49
CA SER A 86 -6.05 -1.89 -8.16
C SER A 86 -5.94 -3.36 -8.55
N ASP A 87 -7.06 -3.94 -8.95
CA ASP A 87 -7.07 -5.24 -9.64
C ASP A 87 -6.94 -5.10 -11.16
N HIS A 88 -6.87 -6.25 -11.85
CA HIS A 88 -6.75 -6.29 -13.30
C HIS A 88 -7.97 -5.71 -14.06
N ASN A 89 -9.12 -5.53 -13.39
CA ASN A 89 -10.29 -4.87 -13.97
C ASN A 89 -10.27 -3.35 -13.76
N GLY A 90 -9.24 -2.82 -13.08
CA GLY A 90 -9.13 -1.40 -12.74
C GLY A 90 -9.89 -1.00 -11.48
N LYS A 91 -10.47 -1.94 -10.72
CA LYS A 91 -11.12 -1.60 -9.45
C LYS A 91 -10.04 -1.19 -8.45
N GLN A 92 -10.14 0.04 -7.95
CA GLN A 92 -9.24 0.57 -6.94
C GLN A 92 -9.55 0.02 -5.54
N PHE A 93 -8.52 -0.33 -4.78
CA PHE A 93 -8.58 -0.79 -3.40
C PHE A 93 -7.90 0.17 -2.43
N TYR A 94 -6.85 0.86 -2.87
CA TYR A 94 -6.09 1.76 -2.02
C TYR A 94 -5.51 2.93 -2.79
N LYS A 95 -5.40 4.08 -2.12
CA LYS A 95 -4.80 5.31 -2.66
C LYS A 95 -3.94 5.96 -1.59
N PHE A 96 -2.79 6.48 -1.98
CA PHE A 96 -1.95 7.33 -1.14
C PHE A 96 -1.13 8.30 -2.00
N GLU A 97 -0.73 9.43 -1.42
CA GLU A 97 -0.14 10.56 -2.14
C GLU A 97 1.08 11.11 -1.40
N GLY A 98 2.02 11.67 -2.15
CA GLY A 98 3.21 12.33 -1.61
C GLY A 98 4.45 11.43 -1.53
N TYR A 99 5.55 12.04 -1.09
CA TYR A 99 6.81 11.36 -0.88
C TYR A 99 6.74 10.48 0.38
N PHE A 100 7.35 9.30 0.30
CA PHE A 100 7.58 8.41 1.44
C PHE A 100 9.02 7.91 1.38
N ASN A 101 9.67 7.78 2.54
CA ASN A 101 10.91 6.99 2.66
C ASN A 101 10.61 5.49 2.43
N ALA A 102 11.64 4.65 2.34
CA ALA A 102 11.45 3.22 2.02
C ALA A 102 10.59 2.45 3.04
N PRO A 103 10.82 2.52 4.37
CA PRO A 103 9.95 1.85 5.35
C PRO A 103 8.49 2.28 5.28
N ASP A 104 8.22 3.59 5.17
CA ASP A 104 6.85 4.10 5.13
C ASP A 104 6.16 3.72 3.81
N PHE A 105 6.89 3.76 2.68
CA PHE A 105 6.36 3.36 1.39
C PHE A 105 6.02 1.86 1.37
N LEU A 106 6.89 1.02 1.94
CA LEU A 106 6.61 -0.41 2.10
C LEU A 106 5.35 -0.65 2.92
N LEU A 107 5.15 0.05 4.04
CA LEU A 107 3.90 -0.08 4.80
C LEU A 107 2.67 0.41 4.04
N LYS A 108 2.77 1.46 3.22
CA LYS A 108 1.67 1.88 2.34
C LYS A 108 1.33 0.81 1.31
N LEU A 109 2.33 0.22 0.66
CA LEU A 109 2.11 -0.89 -0.27
C LEU A 109 1.48 -2.09 0.43
N LYS A 110 2.01 -2.47 1.60
CA LYS A 110 1.46 -3.58 2.40
C LYS A 110 0.02 -3.32 2.83
N SER A 111 -0.30 -2.11 3.28
CA SER A 111 -1.67 -1.70 3.61
C SER A 111 -2.59 -1.80 2.40
N GLY A 112 -2.12 -1.38 1.23
CA GLY A 112 -2.87 -1.54 -0.02
C GLY A 112 -3.11 -3.00 -0.42
N LEU A 113 -2.14 -3.88 -0.16
CA LEU A 113 -2.33 -5.32 -0.34
C LEU A 113 -3.34 -5.90 0.66
N MET A 114 -3.37 -5.43 1.92
CA MET A 114 -4.40 -5.82 2.89
C MET A 114 -5.80 -5.45 2.38
N GLU A 115 -6.00 -4.21 1.92
CA GLU A 115 -7.27 -3.76 1.33
C GLU A 115 -7.64 -4.52 0.06
N TYR A 116 -6.65 -5.04 -0.68
CA TYR A 116 -6.87 -5.90 -1.82
C TYR A 116 -7.26 -7.35 -1.41
N PHE A 117 -6.63 -7.91 -0.38
CA PHE A 117 -6.82 -9.30 0.05
C PHE A 117 -8.07 -9.53 0.90
N ILE A 118 -8.33 -8.67 1.89
CA ILE A 118 -9.45 -8.79 2.84
C ILE A 118 -10.81 -8.99 2.15
N PRO A 119 -11.24 -8.15 1.19
CA PRO A 119 -12.54 -8.31 0.54
C PRO A 119 -12.62 -9.54 -0.38
N ARG A 120 -11.49 -10.22 -0.61
CA ARG A 120 -11.41 -11.45 -1.41
C ARG A 120 -11.29 -12.72 -0.56
N GLY A 121 -11.43 -12.60 0.76
CA GLY A 121 -11.26 -13.73 1.68
C GLY A 121 -9.82 -14.25 1.77
N ARG A 122 -8.84 -13.52 1.23
CA ARG A 122 -7.42 -13.88 1.20
C ARG A 122 -6.73 -13.53 2.53
N TYR A 123 -7.30 -14.02 3.62
CA TYR A 123 -6.88 -13.67 4.99
C TYR A 123 -5.48 -14.18 5.32
N ASP A 124 -5.12 -15.37 4.83
CA ASP A 124 -3.78 -15.94 5.05
C ASP A 124 -2.67 -15.13 4.39
N ASP A 125 -2.89 -14.65 3.15
CA ASP A 125 -1.95 -13.76 2.48
C ASP A 125 -1.74 -12.46 3.27
N GLY A 126 -2.82 -11.94 3.88
CA GLY A 126 -2.74 -10.77 4.76
C GLY A 126 -1.97 -11.05 6.06
N LEU A 127 -2.19 -12.19 6.70
CA LEU A 127 -1.46 -12.56 7.92
C LEU A 127 0.03 -12.79 7.65
N GLU A 128 0.38 -13.48 6.55
CA GLU A 128 1.77 -13.67 6.10
C GLU A 128 2.46 -12.30 5.95
N LEU A 129 1.79 -11.36 5.27
CA LEU A 129 2.30 -10.01 5.06
C LEU A 129 2.56 -9.25 6.36
N PHE A 130 1.72 -9.46 7.38
CA PHE A 130 1.89 -8.84 8.69
C PHE A 130 3.08 -9.46 9.44
N GLU A 131 3.20 -10.78 9.41
CA GLU A 131 4.25 -11.52 10.11
C GLU A 131 5.64 -11.23 9.53
N SER A 132 5.71 -10.98 8.23
CA SER A 132 6.96 -10.68 7.53
C SER A 132 7.45 -9.23 7.71
N VAL A 133 6.74 -8.36 8.45
CA VAL A 133 7.14 -6.96 8.60
C VAL A 133 8.45 -6.85 9.40
N PRO A 134 9.53 -6.27 8.83
CA PRO A 134 10.80 -6.11 9.51
C PRO A 134 10.74 -5.00 10.56
N LYS A 135 11.68 -5.03 11.52
CA LYS A 135 11.74 -4.06 12.63
C LYS A 135 11.72 -2.61 12.17
N ALA A 136 12.40 -2.27 11.07
CA ALA A 136 12.48 -0.90 10.56
C ALA A 136 11.10 -0.32 10.20
N GLU A 137 10.24 -1.12 9.59
CA GLU A 137 8.87 -0.72 9.25
C GLU A 137 7.99 -0.59 10.49
N LYS A 138 8.19 -1.43 11.53
CA LYS A 138 7.43 -1.34 12.79
C LYS A 138 7.65 -0.04 13.56
N LEU A 139 8.72 0.69 13.26
CA LEU A 139 9.02 2.00 13.85
C LEU A 139 8.30 3.15 13.13
N SER A 140 7.64 2.89 12.00
CA SER A 140 6.88 3.88 11.27
C SER A 140 5.65 4.34 12.06
N PRO A 141 5.29 5.65 12.00
CA PRO A 141 4.03 6.14 12.54
C PRO A 141 2.78 5.57 11.82
N LEU A 142 2.96 4.87 10.69
CA LEU A 142 1.89 4.19 9.97
C LEU A 142 1.61 2.78 10.50
N TYR A 143 2.48 2.24 11.35
CA TYR A 143 2.38 0.88 11.86
C TYR A 143 1.11 0.61 12.72
N PRO A 144 0.62 1.57 13.54
CA PRO A 144 -0.67 1.43 14.22
C PRO A 144 -1.83 1.15 13.25
N SER A 145 -1.97 1.95 12.18
CA SER A 145 -2.98 1.74 11.14
C SER A 145 -2.85 0.34 10.51
N PHE A 146 -1.61 -0.08 10.24
CA PHE A 146 -1.34 -1.40 9.68
C PHE A 146 -1.76 -2.54 10.63
N THR A 147 -1.56 -2.35 11.93
CA THR A 147 -1.96 -3.32 12.98
C THR A 147 -3.49 -3.46 13.07
N VAL A 148 -4.25 -2.40 12.80
CA VAL A 148 -5.72 -2.48 12.72
C VAL A 148 -6.18 -3.41 11.59
N TYR A 149 -5.48 -3.45 10.45
CA TYR A 149 -5.79 -4.43 9.38
C TYR A 149 -5.65 -5.87 9.86
N LYS A 150 -4.60 -6.19 10.63
CA LYS A 150 -4.46 -7.52 11.25
C LYS A 150 -5.66 -7.87 12.13
N GLY A 151 -6.11 -6.93 12.97
CA GLY A 151 -7.29 -7.12 13.80
C GLY A 151 -8.54 -7.44 12.97
N LYS A 152 -8.78 -6.69 11.89
CA LYS A 152 -9.88 -6.94 10.95
C LYS A 152 -9.78 -8.33 10.31
N ILE A 153 -8.58 -8.75 9.91
CA ILE A 153 -8.35 -10.07 9.31
C ILE A 153 -8.69 -11.18 10.30
N ILE A 154 -8.17 -11.12 11.54
CA ILE A 154 -8.44 -12.14 12.56
C ILE A 154 -9.94 -12.21 12.84
N LEU A 155 -10.59 -11.06 13.01
CA LEU A 155 -12.04 -10.98 13.21
C LEU A 155 -12.80 -11.69 12.08
N LEU A 156 -12.51 -11.34 10.82
CA LEU A 156 -13.22 -11.90 9.67
C LEU A 156 -12.93 -13.39 9.46
N LYS A 157 -11.70 -13.83 9.75
CA LYS A 157 -11.28 -15.22 9.57
C LYS A 157 -11.83 -16.16 10.64
N SER A 158 -11.87 -15.74 11.91
CA SER A 158 -12.20 -16.62 13.04
C SER A 158 -13.47 -16.25 13.80
N GLY A 159 -14.10 -15.11 13.49
CA GLY A 159 -15.23 -14.58 14.26
C GLY A 159 -14.86 -14.08 15.66
N ARG A 160 -13.56 -13.97 15.98
CA ARG A 160 -13.06 -13.55 17.30
C ARG A 160 -13.29 -12.05 17.49
N SER A 161 -14.40 -11.66 18.10
CA SER A 161 -14.84 -10.26 18.24
C SER A 161 -14.01 -9.41 19.22
N ASP A 162 -13.41 -10.04 20.23
CA ASP A 162 -12.56 -9.37 21.23
C ASP A 162 -11.21 -8.90 20.67
N ILE A 163 -10.78 -9.41 19.50
CA ILE A 163 -9.47 -9.06 18.91
C ILE A 163 -9.34 -7.56 18.63
N ILE A 164 -10.40 -6.87 18.23
CA ILE A 164 -10.33 -5.43 17.94
C ILE A 164 -10.04 -4.64 19.22
N ARG A 165 -10.64 -5.06 20.34
CA ARG A 165 -10.36 -4.46 21.66
C ARG A 165 -8.91 -4.70 22.08
N GLU A 166 -8.43 -5.93 21.91
CA GLU A 166 -7.04 -6.31 22.20
C GLU A 166 -6.06 -5.46 21.38
N ILE A 167 -6.27 -5.37 20.06
CA ILE A 167 -5.42 -4.59 19.15
C ILE A 167 -5.42 -3.11 19.51
N LEU A 168 -6.59 -2.49 19.69
CA LEU A 168 -6.67 -1.06 20.00
C LEU A 168 -6.12 -0.75 21.40
N SER A 169 -6.30 -1.64 22.38
CA SER A 169 -5.65 -1.50 23.70
C SER A 169 -4.14 -1.59 23.58
N GLY A 170 -3.61 -2.55 22.81
CA GLY A 170 -2.18 -2.67 22.53
C GLY A 170 -1.60 -1.42 21.87
N ILE A 171 -2.30 -0.87 20.87
CA ILE A 171 -1.91 0.37 20.20
C ILE A 171 -1.92 1.55 21.19
N ARG A 172 -2.95 1.71 22.04
CA ARG A 172 -2.98 2.78 23.05
C ARG A 172 -1.76 2.76 23.97
N ASN A 173 -1.28 1.57 24.34
CA ASN A 173 -0.13 1.43 25.22
C ASN A 173 1.19 1.67 24.49
N ALA A 174 1.33 1.16 23.26
CA ALA A 174 2.57 1.24 22.49
C ALA A 174 2.75 2.58 21.75
N ASP A 175 1.66 3.17 21.26
CA ASP A 175 1.63 4.42 20.50
C ASP A 175 0.36 5.24 20.85
N PRO A 176 0.33 5.85 22.05
CA PRO A 176 -0.81 6.66 22.49
C PRO A 176 -1.05 7.91 21.63
N GLY A 177 -0.08 8.34 20.82
CA GLY A 177 -0.18 9.51 19.95
C GLY A 177 -0.91 9.24 18.63
N SER A 178 -0.99 7.97 18.22
CA SER A 178 -1.60 7.54 16.96
C SER A 178 -3.10 7.86 16.86
N ALA A 179 -3.61 7.95 15.63
CA ALA A 179 -5.03 8.11 15.38
C ALA A 179 -5.82 6.88 15.83
N GLU A 180 -5.25 5.69 15.66
CA GLU A 180 -5.82 4.40 16.03
C GLU A 180 -5.97 4.25 17.53
N ALA A 181 -5.03 4.79 18.34
CA ALA A 181 -5.19 4.82 19.79
C ALA A 181 -6.48 5.54 20.22
N ARG A 182 -6.92 6.56 19.48
CA ARG A 182 -8.16 7.32 19.74
C ARG A 182 -9.42 6.61 19.25
N GLN A 183 -9.28 5.48 18.55
CA GLN A 183 -10.41 4.66 18.10
C GLN A 183 -10.87 3.66 19.17
N TYR A 184 -10.21 3.59 20.34
CA TYR A 184 -10.67 2.77 21.45
C TYR A 184 -11.91 3.40 22.08
N PHE A 185 -13.06 2.73 21.97
CA PHE A 185 -14.37 3.27 22.37
C PHE A 185 -15.01 2.57 23.58
N TRP A 186 -14.34 1.59 24.21
CA TRP A 186 -14.92 0.85 25.34
C TRP A 186 -14.86 1.57 26.69
N ASP A 187 -14.17 2.72 26.77
CA ASP A 187 -14.09 3.54 27.98
C ASP A 187 -15.01 4.80 27.88
N ILE A 188 -15.84 4.90 26.84
CA ILE A 188 -16.76 6.02 26.58
C ILE A 188 -18.11 5.77 27.26
#